data_AF-Q6VEQ9-F1
#
_entry.id   AF-Q6VEQ9-F1
#
_cell.length_a   1.000
_cell.length_b   1.000
_cell.length_c   1.000
_cell.angle_alpha   90.00
_cell.angle_beta   90.00
_cell.angle_gamma   90.00
#
_symmetry.space_group_name_H-M   'P 1'
#
loop_
_entity.id
_entity.type
_entity.pdbx_description
1 polymer ?
#
loop_
_entity_poly.entity_id
_entity_poly.type
_entity_poly.pdbx_seq_one_letter_code
_entity_poly.pdbx_strand_id
1 'polypeptide(L)' 'LRNTVRFHDTVAALLGAGEQVFLELSPHPVLTQAITDTVEQAGGGGAAVP' A
#
# COMPACT_ATOMS: atom_id res chain seq x y z
N LEU A 1 9.32 -4.50 -19.22
CA LEU A 1 9.09 -4.82 -17.78
C LEU A 1 9.59 -6.22 -17.51
N ARG A 2 10.71 -6.37 -16.81
CA ARG A 2 11.30 -7.70 -16.46
C ARG A 2 11.83 -7.77 -15.04
N ASN A 3 11.76 -6.66 -14.31
CA ASN A 3 12.26 -6.58 -12.94
C ASN A 3 11.10 -6.84 -11.97
N THR A 4 11.43 -7.44 -10.83
CA THR A 4 10.48 -7.67 -9.74
C THR A 4 9.92 -6.35 -9.23
N VAL A 5 8.61 -6.30 -9.04
CA VAL A 5 7.93 -5.17 -8.39
C VAL A 5 8.05 -5.33 -6.87
N ARG A 6 8.67 -4.35 -6.21
CA ARG A 6 8.86 -4.32 -4.75
C ARG A 6 7.73 -3.56 -4.07
N PHE A 7 6.49 -4.01 -4.30
CA PHE A 7 5.28 -3.27 -3.90
C PHE A 7 5.19 -3.10 -2.38
N HIS A 8 5.22 -4.22 -1.64
CA HIS A 8 5.13 -4.22 -0.17
C HIS A 8 6.22 -3.34 0.47
N ASP A 9 7.49 -3.52 0.09
CA ASP A 9 8.60 -2.75 0.64
C ASP A 9 8.41 -1.23 0.45
N THR A 10 7.84 -0.84 -0.70
CA THR A 10 7.59 0.57 -1.01
C THR A 10 6.45 1.13 -0.15
N VAL A 11 5.36 0.39 0.01
CA VAL A 11 4.23 0.79 0.88
C VAL A 11 4.69 0.91 2.33
N ALA A 12 5.45 -0.07 2.84
CA ALA A 12 6.01 -0.04 4.18
C ALA A 12 6.96 1.16 4.40
N ALA A 13 7.79 1.49 3.41
CA ALA A 13 8.66 2.67 3.48
C ALA A 13 7.87 3.98 3.53
N LEU A 14 6.79 4.10 2.75
CA LEU A 14 5.91 5.27 2.75
C LEU A 14 5.16 5.43 4.09
N LEU A 15 4.67 4.32 4.66
CA LEU A 15 4.09 4.31 6.00
C LEU A 15 5.11 4.79 7.05
N GLY A 16 6.35 4.32 6.98
CA GLY A 16 7.44 4.77 7.84
C GLY A 16 7.81 6.25 7.65
N ALA A 17 7.54 6.80 6.46
CA ALA A 17 7.69 8.22 6.16
C ALA A 17 6.51 9.09 6.63
N GLY A 18 5.43 8.46 7.13
CA GLY A 18 4.26 9.15 7.67
C GLY A 18 3.10 9.31 6.69
N GLU A 19 3.17 8.72 5.50
CA GLU A 19 2.04 8.66 4.57
C GLU A 19 0.98 7.70 5.11
N GLN A 20 -0.29 8.12 5.16
CA GLN A 20 -1.36 7.35 5.81
C GLN A 20 -2.56 7.06 4.90
N VAL A 21 -2.62 7.66 3.71
CA VAL A 21 -3.75 7.49 2.79
C VAL A 21 -3.23 7.09 1.42
N PHE A 22 -3.72 5.97 0.90
CA PHE A 22 -3.35 5.45 -0.42
C PHE A 22 -4.59 5.37 -1.30
N LEU A 23 -4.52 5.96 -2.49
CA LEU A 23 -5.59 5.94 -3.48
C LEU A 23 -5.23 4.98 -4.61
N GLU A 24 -6.08 4.00 -4.89
CA GLU A 24 -5.96 3.10 -6.03
C GLU A 24 -6.77 3.66 -7.20
N LEU A 25 -6.09 4.21 -8.22
CA LEU A 25 -6.75 4.79 -9.39
C LEU A 25 -7.09 3.75 -10.48
N SER A 26 -7.24 2.48 -10.09
CA SER A 26 -7.44 1.38 -11.03
C SER A 26 -8.94 1.15 -11.28
N PRO A 27 -9.36 0.83 -12.52
CA PRO A 27 -10.77 0.53 -12.81
C PRO A 27 -11.25 -0.81 -12.20
N HIS A 28 -10.32 -1.64 -11.72
CA HIS A 28 -10.59 -2.93 -11.09
C HIS A 28 -9.75 -3.04 -9.83
N PRO A 29 -10.31 -2.74 -8.64
CA PRO A 29 -9.52 -2.61 -7.42
C PRO A 29 -8.91 -3.94 -7.00
N VAL A 30 -7.58 -4.00 -6.99
CA VAL A 30 -6.77 -5.19 -6.65
C VAL A 30 -5.63 -4.87 -5.68
N LEU A 31 -5.24 -3.61 -5.52
CA LEU A 31 -4.12 -3.20 -4.66
C LEU A 31 -4.56 -2.83 -3.25
N THR A 32 -5.81 -2.40 -3.09
CA THR A 32 -6.38 -1.94 -1.81
C THR A 32 -6.12 -2.93 -0.69
N GLN A 33 -6.42 -4.22 -0.90
CA GLN A 33 -6.21 -5.25 0.12
C GLN A 33 -4.73 -5.42 0.50
N ALA A 34 -3.84 -5.45 -0.49
CA ALA A 34 -2.40 -5.60 -0.24
C ALA A 34 -1.81 -4.41 0.56
N ILE A 35 -2.36 -3.21 0.36
CA ILE A 35 -2.00 -2.02 1.14
C ILE A 35 -2.55 -2.15 2.56
N THR A 36 -3.83 -2.51 2.72
CA THR A 36 -4.45 -2.74 4.04
C THR A 36 -3.66 -3.75 4.87
N ASP A 37 -3.31 -4.89 4.31
CA ASP A 37 -2.51 -5.92 4.99
C ASP A 37 -1.14 -5.37 5.45
N THR A 38 -0.51 -4.51 4.62
CA THR A 38 0.78 -3.89 4.97
C THR A 38 0.64 -2.87 6.10
N VAL A 39 -0.46 -2.09 6.12
CA VAL A 39 -0.77 -1.15 7.22
C VAL A 39 -0.96 -1.90 8.53
N GLU A 40 -1.74 -3.00 8.51
CA GLU A 40 -1.98 -3.83 9.69
C GLU A 40 -0.68 -4.41 10.24
N GLN A 41 0.21 -4.91 9.37
CA GLN A 41 1.53 -5.41 9.75
C GLN A 41 2.43 -4.33 10.36
N ALA A 42 2.32 -3.08 9.90
CA ALA A 42 3.05 -1.96 10.46
C ALA A 42 2.50 -1.47 11.82
N GLY A 43 1.35 -1.99 12.27
CA GLY A 43 0.67 -1.55 13.49
C GLY A 43 0.13 -0.11 13.40
N GLY A 44 -0.05 0.40 12.19
CA GLY A 44 -0.50 1.77 11.91
C GLY A 44 -2.01 1.90 11.69
N GLY A 45 -2.50 3.14 11.58
CA GLY A 45 -3.91 3.47 11.34
C GLY A 45 -4.20 4.01 9.93
N GLY A 46 -3.38 3.64 8.94
CA GLY A 46 -3.53 4.10 7.54
C GLY A 46 -4.75 3.49 6.83
N ALA A 47 -5.13 4.09 5.70
CA ALA A 47 -6.28 3.65 4.90
C ALA A 47 -5.94 3.52 3.41
N ALA A 48 -6.50 2.50 2.78
CA ALA A 48 -6.47 2.31 1.33
C ALA A 48 -7.88 2.50 0.75
N VAL A 49 -7.99 3.25 -0.34
CA VAL A 49 -9.26 3.61 -0.98
C VAL A 49 -9.19 3.32 -2.48
N PRO A 50 -10.19 2.62 -3.06
CA PRO A 50 -10.27 2.37 -4.50
C PRO A 50 -10.78 3.55 -5.32
#